data_AF-A0A7X6XFV8-F1
#
_entry.id   AF-A0A7X6XFV8-F1
#
_cell.length_a   1.000
_cell.length_b   1.000
_cell.length_c   1.000
_cell.angle_alpha   90.00
_cell.angle_beta   90.00
_cell.angle_gamma   90.00
#
_symmetry.space_group_name_H-M   'P 1'
#
loop_
_entity.id
_entity.type
_entity.pdbx_description
1 polymer ?
#
loop_
_entity_poly.entity_id
_entity_poly.type
_entity_poly.pdbx_seq_one_letter_code
_entity_poly.pdbx_strand_id
1 'polypeptide(L)'
;ALEKKVLSGELTTQEKQHLYQLLFESLSLPEVQEWYLGNYHVLNEQQVLHPSMNFIRPDRVMIKEDEVIVVDYKFGESIESKYVKQVQRYMKSMRDMGYANVRGFVFYVKLQKVVQV
;
A
#
# COMPACT_ATOMS: atom_id res chain seq x y z
N ALA A 1 16.14 -2.34 9.82
CA ALA A 1 15.69 -0.99 9.38
C ALA A 1 15.50 -0.04 10.56
N LEU A 2 14.62 -0.36 11.53
CA LEU A 2 14.36 0.50 12.70
C LEU A 2 15.60 0.80 13.56
N GLU A 3 16.52 -0.15 13.73
CA GLU A 3 17.77 0.10 14.47
C GLU A 3 18.67 1.14 13.82
N LYS A 4 18.75 1.14 12.49
CA LYS A 4 19.52 2.15 11.76
C LYS A 4 18.94 3.55 12.00
N LYS A 5 17.61 3.66 12.17
CA LYS A 5 16.91 4.92 12.47
C LYS A 5 17.11 5.41 13.90
N VAL A 6 17.26 4.48 14.85
CA VAL A 6 17.69 4.85 16.22
C VAL A 6 19.14 5.32 16.22
N LEU A 7 20.02 4.62 15.50
CA LEU A 7 21.44 4.99 15.40
C LEU A 7 21.65 6.33 14.67
N SER A 8 20.78 6.71 13.73
CA SER A 8 20.82 8.02 13.08
C SER A 8 20.21 9.16 13.91
N GLY A 9 19.63 8.85 15.09
CA GLY A 9 18.97 9.83 15.96
C GLY A 9 17.58 10.25 15.49
N GLU A 10 17.04 9.62 14.43
CA GLU A 10 15.69 9.90 13.91
C GLU A 10 14.58 9.28 14.77
N LEU A 11 14.90 8.27 15.59
CA LEU A 11 13.98 7.62 16.51
C LEU A 11 14.63 7.43 17.88
N THR A 12 13.88 7.67 18.93
CA THR A 12 14.20 7.19 20.27
C THR A 12 13.95 5.68 20.39
N THR A 13 14.53 5.05 21.40
CA THR A 13 14.29 3.63 21.70
C THR A 13 12.80 3.34 21.99
N GLN A 14 12.11 4.28 22.63
CA GLN A 14 10.68 4.18 22.94
C GLN A 14 9.83 4.26 21.66
N GLU A 15 10.14 5.20 20.77
CA GLU A 15 9.47 5.30 19.47
C GLU A 15 9.73 4.07 18.59
N LYS A 16 10.95 3.52 18.62
CA LYS A 16 11.27 2.24 17.95
C LYS A 16 10.33 1.13 18.42
N GLN A 17 10.14 0.99 19.74
CA GLN A 17 9.29 -0.06 20.29
C GLN A 17 7.83 0.13 19.88
N HIS A 18 7.32 1.36 19.98
CA HIS A 18 5.95 1.66 19.57
C HIS A 18 5.72 1.42 18.06
N LEU A 19 6.63 1.90 17.22
CA LEU A 19 6.57 1.69 15.77
C LEU A 19 6.69 0.22 15.39
N TYR A 20 7.55 -0.54 16.09
CA TYR A 20 7.66 -1.98 15.87
C TYR A 20 6.33 -2.67 16.15
N GLN A 21 5.70 -2.37 17.29
CA GLN A 21 4.43 -2.98 17.67
C GLN A 21 3.33 -2.62 16.67
N LEU A 22 3.22 -1.34 16.30
CA LEU A 22 2.27 -0.88 15.29
C LEU A 22 2.44 -1.63 13.97
N LEU A 23 3.66 -1.64 13.43
CA LEU A 23 3.95 -2.31 12.16
C LEU A 23 3.70 -3.81 12.24
N PHE A 24 4.07 -4.45 13.35
CA PHE A 24 3.84 -5.87 13.57
C PHE A 24 2.35 -6.20 13.54
N GLU A 25 1.52 -5.47 14.27
CA GLU A 25 0.07 -5.67 14.30
C GLU A 25 -0.56 -5.38 12.94
N SER A 26 -0.22 -4.27 12.31
CA SER A 26 -0.72 -3.88 10.99
C SER A 26 -0.36 -4.90 9.90
N LEU A 27 0.89 -5.39 9.89
CA LEU A 27 1.34 -6.39 8.91
C LEU A 27 0.85 -7.81 9.23
N SER A 28 0.34 -8.04 10.44
CA SER A 28 -0.21 -9.33 10.86
C SER A 28 -1.68 -9.53 10.49
N LEU A 29 -2.34 -8.51 9.92
CA LEU A 29 -3.69 -8.65 9.39
C LEU A 29 -3.69 -9.70 8.27
N PRO A 30 -4.60 -10.70 8.27
CA PRO A 30 -4.55 -11.81 7.31
C PRO A 30 -4.48 -11.37 5.84
N GLU A 31 -5.25 -10.35 5.48
CA GLU A 31 -5.27 -9.77 4.14
C GLU A 31 -3.94 -9.10 3.78
N VAL A 32 -3.32 -8.40 4.73
CA VAL A 32 -2.03 -7.74 4.54
C VAL A 32 -0.92 -8.77 4.48
N GLN A 33 -0.95 -9.82 5.32
CA GLN A 33 0.07 -10.87 5.30
C GLN A 33 0.22 -11.48 3.91
N GLU A 34 -0.90 -11.76 3.23
CA GLU A 34 -0.91 -12.32 1.87
C GLU A 34 -0.08 -11.49 0.89
N TRP A 35 -0.11 -10.16 1.02
CA TRP A 35 0.61 -9.22 0.16
C TRP A 35 2.13 -9.37 0.25
N TYR A 36 2.65 -9.99 1.32
CA TYR A 36 4.09 -10.14 1.60
C TYR A 36 4.58 -11.59 1.55
N LEU A 37 3.76 -12.55 1.11
CA LEU A 37 4.14 -13.97 1.01
C LEU A 37 5.11 -14.29 -0.16
N GLY A 38 5.49 -13.30 -0.98
CA GLY A 38 6.45 -13.46 -2.08
C GLY A 38 5.88 -14.12 -3.33
N ASN A 39 4.56 -14.29 -3.39
CA ASN A 39 3.80 -14.82 -4.52
C ASN A 39 3.49 -13.77 -5.61
N TYR A 40 3.74 -12.50 -5.34
CA TYR A 40 3.51 -11.40 -6.28
C TYR A 40 4.82 -10.82 -6.82
N HIS A 41 4.81 -10.41 -8.08
CA HIS A 41 5.77 -9.43 -8.57
C HIS A 41 5.38 -8.04 -8.04
N VAL A 42 6.21 -7.46 -7.17
CA VAL A 42 5.90 -6.22 -6.45
C VAL A 42 6.57 -5.02 -7.11
N LEU A 43 5.78 -4.02 -7.49
CA LEU A 43 6.22 -2.72 -7.98
C LEU A 43 5.87 -1.65 -6.94
N ASN A 44 6.88 -1.14 -6.24
CA ASN A 44 6.71 -0.06 -5.26
C ASN A 44 7.07 1.29 -5.90
N GLU A 45 6.27 2.32 -5.61
CA GLU A 45 6.54 3.72 -6.01
C GLU A 45 6.76 3.93 -7.53
N GLN A 46 6.28 3.01 -8.36
CA GLN A 46 6.45 3.12 -9.82
C GLN A 46 5.42 4.06 -10.43
N GLN A 47 5.88 4.92 -11.34
CA GLN A 47 4.97 5.73 -12.16
C GLN A 47 4.28 4.84 -13.18
N VAL A 48 2.95 4.86 -13.16
CA VAL A 48 2.10 4.20 -14.15
C VAL A 48 1.56 5.27 -15.08
N LEU A 49 1.65 5.00 -16.38
CA LEU A 49 1.21 5.91 -17.43
C LEU A 49 -0.31 5.81 -17.56
N HIS A 50 -1.02 6.90 -17.31
CA HIS A 50 -2.45 7.00 -17.62
C HIS A 50 -2.62 7.24 -19.13
N PRO A 51 -3.65 6.66 -19.79
CA PRO A 51 -3.94 6.91 -21.21
C PRO A 51 -4.14 8.38 -21.59
N SER A 52 -4.45 9.23 -20.61
CA SER A 52 -4.59 10.69 -20.77
C SER A 52 -3.28 11.48 -20.58
N MET A 53 -2.12 10.82 -20.68
CA MET A 53 -0.77 11.39 -20.47
C MET A 53 -0.46 11.93 -19.06
N ASN A 54 -1.21 11.53 -18.03
CA ASN A 54 -0.89 11.87 -16.65
C ASN A 54 -0.17 10.69 -15.97
N PHE A 55 0.82 10.97 -15.13
CA PHE A 55 1.46 9.95 -14.31
C PHE A 55 0.68 9.77 -13.01
N ILE A 56 0.39 8.52 -12.67
CA ILE A 56 -0.07 8.14 -11.33
C ILE A 56 1.02 7.32 -10.65
N ARG A 57 1.13 7.43 -9.32
CA ARG A 57 2.09 6.67 -8.53
C ARG A 57 1.36 6.02 -7.36
N PRO A 58 0.85 4.78 -7.51
CA PRO A 58 0.42 3.99 -6.37
C PRO A 58 1.62 3.65 -5.48
N ASP A 59 1.39 3.56 -4.17
CA ASP A 59 2.46 3.21 -3.23
C ASP A 59 2.96 1.77 -3.48
N ARG A 60 2.03 0.85 -3.77
CA ARG A 60 2.33 -0.56 -4.08
C ARG A 60 1.39 -1.15 -5.11
N VAL A 61 1.98 -1.86 -6.08
CA VAL A 61 1.27 -2.72 -7.04
C VAL A 61 1.85 -4.12 -6.93
N MET A 62 0.97 -5.12 -6.93
CA MET A 62 1.32 -6.53 -6.83
C MET A 62 0.67 -7.27 -7.98
N ILE A 63 1.47 -7.94 -8.79
CA ILE A 63 1.02 -8.59 -10.02
C ILE A 63 1.31 -10.09 -9.91
N LYS A 64 0.30 -10.91 -10.15
CA LYS A 64 0.45 -12.37 -10.20
C LYS A 64 -0.52 -12.94 -11.23
N GLU A 65 0.02 -13.60 -12.25
CA GLU A 65 -0.76 -14.25 -13.31
C GLU A 65 -1.82 -13.27 -13.87
N ASP A 66 -3.10 -13.53 -13.63
CA ASP A 66 -4.23 -12.73 -14.10
C ASP A 66 -4.74 -11.71 -13.07
N GLU A 67 -4.07 -11.53 -11.94
CA GLU A 67 -4.45 -10.65 -10.85
C GLU A 67 -3.48 -9.48 -10.65
N VAL A 68 -4.04 -8.29 -10.46
CA VAL A 68 -3.33 -7.11 -10.00
C VAL A 68 -3.99 -6.56 -8.74
N ILE A 69 -3.19 -6.37 -7.70
CA ILE A 69 -3.60 -5.69 -6.48
C ILE A 69 -2.88 -4.35 -6.39
N VAL A 70 -3.65 -3.28 -6.19
CA VAL A 70 -3.12 -1.94 -5.94
C VAL A 70 -3.42 -1.55 -4.49
N VAL A 71 -2.40 -1.09 -3.76
CA VAL A 71 -2.53 -0.65 -2.37
C VAL A 71 -1.98 0.77 -2.23
N ASP A 72 -2.73 1.61 -1.52
CA ASP A 72 -2.35 2.97 -1.15
C ASP A 72 -2.42 3.11 0.38
N TYR A 73 -1.30 3.47 1.01
CA TYR A 73 -1.16 3.51 2.46
C TYR A 73 -1.59 4.87 3.02
N LYS A 74 -2.27 4.85 4.17
CA LYS A 74 -2.61 6.04 4.94
C LYS A 74 -2.15 5.92 6.38
N PHE A 75 -1.29 6.86 6.77
CA PHE A 75 -0.73 6.96 8.12
C PHE A 75 -1.44 8.00 8.99
N GLY A 76 -2.43 8.70 8.44
CA GLY A 76 -3.32 9.57 9.21
C GLY A 76 -4.36 8.77 9.99
N GLU A 77 -5.06 9.45 10.89
CA GLU A 77 -6.12 8.87 11.73
C GLU A 77 -7.52 9.07 11.13
N SER A 78 -7.61 9.77 9.99
CA SER A 78 -8.85 10.06 9.29
C SER A 78 -9.13 9.08 8.14
N ILE A 79 -10.38 8.64 8.05
CA ILE A 79 -10.90 7.90 6.90
C ILE A 79 -11.57 8.91 5.97
N GLU A 80 -10.95 9.20 4.83
CA GLU A 80 -11.48 10.15 3.85
C GLU A 80 -11.84 9.47 2.52
N SER A 81 -12.99 9.82 1.96
CA SER A 81 -13.48 9.27 0.68
C SER A 81 -12.56 9.58 -0.52
N LYS A 82 -11.71 10.62 -0.40
CA LYS A 82 -10.72 10.95 -1.43
C LYS A 82 -9.70 9.83 -1.66
N TYR A 83 -9.39 9.03 -0.63
CA TYR A 83 -8.44 7.91 -0.74
C TYR A 83 -9.03 6.75 -1.53
N VAL A 84 -10.32 6.45 -1.31
CA VAL A 84 -11.06 5.48 -2.13
C VAL A 84 -11.06 5.93 -3.60
N LYS A 85 -11.41 7.20 -3.87
CA LYS A 85 -11.38 7.76 -5.23
C LYS A 85 -9.98 7.69 -5.87
N GLN A 86 -8.93 7.83 -5.08
CA GLN A 86 -7.55 7.71 -5.55
C GLN A 86 -7.25 6.29 -6.03
N VAL A 87 -7.57 5.29 -5.21
CA VAL A 87 -7.38 3.87 -5.58
C VAL A 87 -8.26 3.48 -6.77
N GLN A 88 -9.50 3.97 -6.87
CA GLN A 88 -10.36 3.74 -8.04
C GLN A 88 -9.72 4.22 -9.34
N ARG A 89 -9.04 5.37 -9.32
CA ARG A 89 -8.31 5.88 -10.49
C ARG A 89 -7.17 4.93 -10.88
N TYR A 90 -6.41 4.44 -9.90
CA TYR A 90 -5.33 3.49 -10.17
C TYR A 90 -5.85 2.19 -10.76
N MET A 91 -6.94 1.65 -10.19
CA MET A 91 -7.58 0.44 -10.72
C MET A 91 -8.04 0.63 -12.16
N LYS A 92 -8.61 1.80 -12.48
CA LYS A 92 -9.00 2.14 -13.85
C LYS A 92 -7.78 2.12 -14.79
N SER A 93 -6.67 2.76 -14.42
CA SER A 93 -5.46 2.77 -15.26
C SER A 93 -4.92 1.37 -15.51
N MET A 94 -4.90 0.50 -14.49
CA MET A 94 -4.48 -0.90 -14.68
C MET A 94 -5.42 -1.63 -15.66
N ARG A 95 -6.73 -1.42 -15.58
CA ARG A 95 -7.68 -1.99 -16.54
C ARG A 95 -7.47 -1.46 -17.95
N ASP A 96 -7.21 -0.16 -18.10
CA ASP A 96 -6.93 0.46 -19.40
C ASP A 96 -5.62 -0.08 -20.02
N MET A 97 -4.68 -0.56 -19.20
CA MET A 97 -3.47 -1.26 -19.64
C MET A 97 -3.69 -2.74 -20.02
N GLY A 98 -4.91 -3.26 -19.86
CA GLY A 98 -5.28 -4.63 -20.25
C GLY A 98 -5.36 -5.63 -19.09
N TYR A 99 -5.16 -5.21 -17.84
CA TYR A 99 -5.34 -6.10 -16.69
C TYR A 99 -6.82 -6.28 -16.36
N ALA A 100 -7.34 -7.51 -16.47
CA ALA A 100 -8.76 -7.79 -16.25
C ALA A 100 -9.13 -7.82 -14.75
N ASN A 101 -8.37 -8.55 -13.92
CA ASN A 101 -8.71 -8.74 -12.51
C ASN A 101 -7.89 -7.78 -11.62
N VAL A 102 -8.39 -6.55 -11.48
CA VAL A 102 -7.75 -5.53 -10.64
C VAL A 102 -8.53 -5.33 -9.34
N ARG A 103 -7.88 -5.62 -8.20
CA ARG A 103 -8.36 -5.30 -6.84
C ARG A 103 -7.62 -4.08 -6.30
N GLY A 104 -8.32 -3.24 -5.54
CA GLY A 104 -7.75 -2.03 -4.94
C GLY A 104 -8.04 -1.95 -3.46
N PHE A 105 -7.06 -1.47 -2.70
CA PHE A 105 -7.17 -1.33 -1.25
C PHE A 105 -6.60 0.00 -0.77
N VAL A 106 -7.30 0.60 0.20
CA VAL A 106 -6.72 1.63 1.05
C VAL A 106 -6.33 0.98 2.37
N PHE A 107 -5.06 1.08 2.75
CA PHE A 107 -4.58 0.53 4.01
C PHE A 107 -4.28 1.64 5.02
N TYR A 108 -5.17 1.79 6.00
CA TYR A 108 -5.01 2.71 7.12
C TYR A 108 -4.13 2.07 8.21
N VAL A 109 -2.82 2.28 8.12
CA VAL A 109 -1.82 1.57 8.93
C VAL A 109 -2.04 1.79 10.42
N LYS A 110 -2.19 3.05 10.84
CA LYS A 110 -2.44 3.41 12.25
C LYS A 110 -3.76 2.88 12.80
N LEU A 111 -4.76 2.75 11.94
CA LEU A 111 -6.09 2.25 12.30
C LEU A 111 -6.20 0.73 12.16
N GLN A 112 -5.13 0.06 11.71
CA GLN A 112 -5.10 -1.38 11.43
C GLN A 112 -6.30 -1.83 10.58
N LYS A 113 -6.65 -0.99 9.59
CA LYS A 113 -7.87 -1.17 8.80
C LYS A 113 -7.55 -1.18 7.33
N VAL A 114 -7.98 -2.24 6.66
CA VAL A 114 -7.98 -2.35 5.22
C VAL A 114 -9.38 -2.06 4.69
N VAL A 115 -9.48 -1.24 3.65
CA VAL A 115 -10.73 -0.96 2.95
C VAL A 115 -10.53 -1.37 1.50
N GLN A 116 -11.29 -2.37 1.06
CA GLN A 116 -11.39 -2.73 -0.35
C GLN A 116 -12.23 -1.70 -1.10
N VAL A 117 -11.81 -1.41 -2.34
CA VAL A 117 -12.35 -0.36 -3.21
C VAL A 117 -13.08 -0.93 -4.41
#